data_AF-A0A7S4DNQ4-F1
#
_entry.id   AF-A0A7S4DNQ4-F1
#
_cell.length_a   1.000
_cell.length_b   1.000
_cell.length_c   1.000
_cell.angle_alpha   90.00
_cell.angle_beta   90.00
_cell.angle_gamma   90.00
#
_symmetry.space_group_name_H-M   'P 1'
#
loop_
_entity.id
_entity.type
_entity.pdbx_description
1 polymer ?
#
loop_
_entity_poly.entity_id
_entity_poly.type
_entity_poly.pdbx_seq_one_letter_code
_entity_poly.pdbx_strand_id
1 'polypeptide(L)'
;ADYKSGVLSYLNPHKDRRASYVAGGWDDAEMMEKVISGFKAIGLWEEYHKDIFKTVAAVLHMGNINFTPDEDKCEVEAKSLPVVRLCGKLLQVDESKLATSLTKGSLVINGEHTVINQGQKASLNSRDALAKQLYKCLFEWLVEQLSTRLHSPGDEVTYKHVGVLDIFGFEDFVDQNFFEQLCINYANERLQGNFNTHIFEDELRLYEKEGMPEPLLKQVSVRCPDNKLTLKLLKKMGDILNEASNRNPMPKLREKFV
;
A
#
# COMPACT_ATOMS: atom_id res chain seq x y z
N ALA A 1 11.68 19.21 20.82
CA ALA A 1 10.46 20.01 20.63
C ALA A 1 9.30 19.14 21.07
N ASP A 2 8.55 19.56 22.09
CA ASP A 2 7.42 18.81 22.66
C ASP A 2 6.32 18.62 21.62
N TYR A 3 6.26 17.43 21.01
CA TYR A 3 5.13 17.02 20.19
C TYR A 3 4.02 16.53 21.12
N LYS A 4 3.03 17.41 21.39
CA LYS A 4 1.81 17.02 22.11
C LYS A 4 1.04 15.97 21.31
N SER A 5 0.33 15.06 21.98
CA SER A 5 -0.53 14.07 21.32
C SER A 5 -1.58 14.77 20.43
N GLY A 6 -1.80 14.22 19.22
CA GLY A 6 -2.75 14.78 18.24
C GLY A 6 -2.18 15.80 17.24
N VAL A 7 -0.86 15.97 17.16
CA VAL A 7 -0.22 16.94 16.24
C VAL A 7 -0.14 16.45 14.79
N LEU A 8 -0.18 15.15 14.51
CA LEU A 8 -0.03 14.59 13.15
C LEU A 8 -1.35 14.01 12.63
N SER A 9 -1.94 14.66 11.64
CA SER A 9 -3.27 14.29 11.12
C SER A 9 -3.35 12.86 10.57
N TYR A 10 -2.28 12.33 9.98
CA TYR A 10 -2.29 10.98 9.40
C TYR A 10 -2.24 9.86 10.44
N LEU A 11 -1.76 10.13 11.66
CA LEU A 11 -1.71 9.13 12.74
C LEU A 11 -2.91 9.23 13.68
N ASN A 12 -3.78 10.24 13.49
CA ASN A 12 -4.98 10.40 14.30
C ASN A 12 -6.22 10.69 13.41
N PRO A 13 -6.70 9.69 12.66
CA PRO A 13 -7.83 9.86 11.75
C PRO A 13 -9.15 10.13 12.49
N HIS A 14 -9.28 9.66 13.73
CA HIS A 14 -10.45 9.93 14.58
C HIS A 14 -10.18 11.15 15.45
N LYS A 15 -10.57 12.34 14.96
CA LYS A 15 -10.40 13.64 15.65
C LYS A 15 -10.94 13.68 17.09
N ASP A 16 -11.77 12.71 17.49
CA ASP A 16 -12.35 12.58 18.83
C ASP A 16 -11.45 11.84 19.84
N ARG A 17 -10.38 11.16 19.40
CA ARG A 17 -9.42 10.52 20.33
C ARG A 17 -8.18 11.42 20.45
N ARG A 18 -8.11 12.21 21.52
CA ARG A 18 -6.93 13.03 21.88
C ARG A 18 -5.66 12.22 22.26
N ALA A 19 -5.69 10.90 22.12
CA ALA A 19 -4.61 10.00 22.51
C ALA A 19 -3.92 9.45 21.26
N SER A 20 -2.58 9.51 21.26
CA SER A 20 -1.76 8.62 20.42
C SER A 20 -2.23 7.18 20.65
N TYR A 21 -2.53 6.46 19.58
CA TYR A 21 -2.86 5.05 19.71
C TYR A 21 -1.60 4.30 20.15
N VAL A 22 -1.66 3.65 21.31
CA VAL A 22 -0.62 2.73 21.78
C VAL A 22 -1.19 1.32 21.62
N ALA A 23 -0.53 0.51 20.80
CA ALA A 23 -0.92 -0.89 20.67
C ALA A 23 -0.65 -1.62 22.00
N GLY A 24 -1.64 -2.32 22.52
CA GLY A 24 -1.52 -3.01 23.81
C GLY A 24 -0.38 -4.04 23.77
N GLY A 25 0.57 -3.92 24.70
CA GLY A 25 1.72 -4.83 24.81
C GLY A 25 2.95 -4.47 23.96
N TRP A 26 2.96 -3.30 23.31
CA TRP A 26 4.07 -2.84 22.48
C TRP A 26 4.65 -1.53 23.04
N ASP A 27 5.98 -1.45 23.11
CA ASP A 27 6.72 -0.22 23.38
C ASP A 27 7.34 0.28 22.07
N ASP A 28 6.82 1.39 21.54
CA ASP A 28 7.28 1.97 20.27
C ASP A 28 8.76 2.35 20.29
N ALA A 29 9.31 2.75 21.44
CA ALA A 29 10.73 3.08 21.57
C ALA A 29 11.59 1.83 21.47
N GLU A 30 11.22 0.75 22.16
CA GLU A 30 11.92 -0.54 22.07
C GLU A 30 11.84 -1.11 20.63
N MET A 31 10.67 -1.01 19.99
CA MET A 31 10.48 -1.49 18.63
C MET A 31 11.30 -0.66 17.62
N MET A 32 11.44 0.64 17.83
CA MET A 32 12.33 1.48 17.04
C MET A 32 13.79 1.04 17.17
N GLU A 33 14.27 0.71 18.38
CA GLU A 33 15.62 0.19 18.58
C GLU A 33 15.86 -1.12 17.82
N LYS A 34 14.86 -2.00 17.75
CA LYS A 34 14.92 -3.23 16.94
C LYS A 34 15.02 -2.92 15.45
N VAL A 35 14.23 -1.97 14.93
CA VAL A 35 14.32 -1.51 13.54
C VAL A 35 15.71 -0.95 13.21
N ILE A 36 16.24 -0.09 14.09
CA ILE A 36 17.59 0.47 13.96
C ILE A 36 18.65 -0.64 13.90
N SER A 37 18.53 -1.62 14.81
CA SER A 37 19.46 -2.76 14.86
C SER A 37 19.37 -3.61 13.58
N GLY A 38 18.16 -3.82 13.06
CA GLY A 38 17.95 -4.49 11.77
C GLY A 38 18.64 -3.77 10.62
N PHE A 39 18.45 -2.43 10.50
CA PHE A 39 19.12 -1.63 9.47
C PHE A 39 20.64 -1.65 9.56
N LYS A 40 21.20 -1.67 10.78
CA LYS A 40 22.65 -1.82 10.98
C LYS A 40 23.15 -3.19 10.52
N ALA A 41 22.42 -4.26 10.84
CA ALA A 41 22.81 -5.62 10.48
C ALA A 41 22.90 -5.83 8.95
N ILE A 42 22.02 -5.17 8.19
CA ILE A 42 22.02 -5.25 6.71
C ILE A 42 22.87 -4.15 6.03
N GLY A 43 23.53 -3.30 6.82
CA GLY A 43 24.40 -2.23 6.31
C GLY A 43 23.69 -1.03 5.67
N LEU A 44 22.39 -0.82 5.95
CA LEU A 44 21.65 0.35 5.45
C LEU A 44 21.75 1.58 6.35
N TRP A 45 22.15 1.38 7.62
CA TRP A 45 22.11 2.44 8.61
C TRP A 45 23.00 3.60 8.21
N GLU A 46 24.29 3.39 7.99
CA GLU A 46 25.30 4.42 7.81
C GLU A 46 25.05 5.29 6.58
N GLU A 47 24.55 4.68 5.50
CA GLU A 47 24.31 5.33 4.21
C GLU A 47 22.96 6.07 4.17
N TYR A 48 21.87 5.44 4.60
CA TYR A 48 20.51 5.91 4.23
C TYR A 48 19.59 6.24 5.39
N HIS A 49 19.94 5.96 6.65
CA HIS A 49 19.02 6.14 7.79
C HIS A 49 18.37 7.53 7.84
N LYS A 50 19.18 8.59 7.63
CA LYS A 50 18.69 9.97 7.68
C LYS A 50 17.61 10.22 6.64
N ASP A 51 17.81 9.72 5.43
CA ASP A 51 16.90 10.02 4.31
C ASP A 51 15.62 9.18 4.40
N ILE A 52 15.70 7.95 4.89
CA ILE A 52 14.53 7.12 5.26
C ILE A 52 13.67 7.88 6.28
N PHE A 53 14.24 8.28 7.43
CA PHE A 53 13.49 8.95 8.48
C PHE A 53 13.00 10.35 8.10
N LYS A 54 13.77 11.12 7.31
CA LYS A 54 13.30 12.40 6.75
C LYS A 54 12.09 12.20 5.84
N THR A 55 12.10 11.16 5.01
CA THR A 55 10.99 10.85 4.09
C THR A 55 9.74 10.49 4.87
N VAL A 56 9.85 9.60 5.87
CA VAL A 56 8.73 9.26 6.76
C VAL A 56 8.21 10.50 7.51
N ALA A 57 9.11 11.31 8.07
CA ALA A 57 8.73 12.55 8.75
C ALA A 57 8.02 13.52 7.80
N ALA A 58 8.47 13.65 6.55
CA ALA A 58 7.82 14.48 5.55
C ALA A 58 6.41 13.99 5.23
N VAL A 59 6.21 12.68 5.04
CA VAL A 59 4.89 12.07 4.84
C VAL A 59 3.96 12.40 6.00
N LEU A 60 4.41 12.21 7.24
CA LEU A 60 3.61 12.49 8.44
C LEU A 60 3.23 13.97 8.57
N HIS A 61 4.19 14.87 8.33
CA HIS A 61 3.96 16.31 8.38
C HIS A 61 3.05 16.80 7.24
N MET A 62 3.12 16.17 6.07
CA MET A 62 2.31 16.55 4.90
C MET A 62 0.81 16.52 5.21
N GLY A 63 0.35 15.59 6.06
CA GLY A 63 -1.06 15.50 6.48
C GLY A 63 -1.59 16.74 7.22
N ASN A 64 -0.71 17.61 7.74
CA ASN A 64 -1.09 18.85 8.39
C ASN A 64 -1.23 20.04 7.43
N ILE A 65 -0.91 19.86 6.15
CA ILE A 65 -1.08 20.91 5.14
C ILE A 65 -2.56 21.00 4.77
N ASN A 66 -3.13 22.18 4.96
CA ASN A 66 -4.51 22.52 4.62
C ASN A 66 -4.56 23.70 3.65
N PHE A 67 -5.67 23.80 2.91
CA PHE A 67 -5.89 24.75 1.82
C PHE A 67 -7.13 25.60 2.08
N THR A 68 -7.16 26.80 1.51
CA THR A 68 -8.31 27.72 1.63
C THR A 68 -9.58 27.08 1.04
N PRO A 69 -10.77 27.37 1.61
CA PRO A 69 -12.02 26.80 1.13
C PRO A 69 -12.47 27.52 -0.16
N ASP A 70 -12.14 26.93 -1.29
CA ASP A 70 -12.51 27.40 -2.63
C ASP A 70 -12.69 26.19 -3.57
N GLU A 71 -13.71 26.22 -4.44
CA GLU A 71 -14.04 25.11 -5.33
C GLU A 71 -13.18 25.05 -6.60
N ASP A 72 -12.67 26.18 -7.06
CA ASP A 72 -11.99 26.32 -8.36
C ASP A 72 -10.50 26.65 -8.21
N LYS A 73 -10.15 27.45 -7.20
CA LYS A 73 -8.78 27.91 -6.94
C LYS A 73 -8.53 28.07 -5.45
N CYS A 74 -7.85 27.11 -4.85
CA CYS A 74 -7.38 27.22 -3.48
C CYS A 74 -5.91 27.66 -3.39
N GLU A 75 -5.53 28.16 -2.23
CA GLU A 75 -4.16 28.45 -1.84
C GLU A 75 -3.82 27.68 -0.56
N VAL A 76 -2.52 27.48 -0.31
CA VAL A 76 -2.07 26.90 0.97
C VAL A 76 -2.40 27.89 2.09
N GLU A 77 -3.07 27.42 3.15
CA GLU A 77 -3.40 28.29 4.29
C GLU A 77 -2.14 28.83 4.97
N ALA A 78 -2.17 30.06 5.49
CA ALA A 78 -1.02 30.69 6.13
C ALA A 78 -0.44 29.84 7.30
N LYS A 79 -1.30 29.16 8.07
CA LYS A 79 -0.89 28.24 9.15
C LYS A 79 -0.18 26.96 8.64
N SER A 80 -0.40 26.59 7.39
CA SER A 80 0.20 25.42 6.73
C SER A 80 1.56 25.74 6.08
N LEU A 81 1.87 27.01 5.82
CA LEU A 81 3.13 27.42 5.19
C LEU A 81 4.38 26.91 5.95
N PRO A 82 4.48 27.02 7.29
CA PRO A 82 5.64 26.46 8.02
C PRO A 82 5.82 24.94 7.79
N VAL A 83 4.72 24.21 7.66
CA VAL A 83 4.74 22.76 7.39
C VAL A 83 5.22 22.49 5.97
N VAL A 84 4.78 23.28 4.97
CA VAL A 84 5.30 23.17 3.60
C VAL A 84 6.80 23.42 3.56
N ARG A 85 7.31 24.44 4.26
CA ARG A 85 8.75 24.70 4.36
C ARG A 85 9.51 23.53 4.99
N LEU A 86 8.94 22.94 6.05
CA LEU A 86 9.52 21.77 6.69
C LEU A 86 9.58 20.57 5.73
N CYS A 87 8.47 20.25 5.05
CA CYS A 87 8.43 19.18 4.06
C CYS A 87 9.41 19.43 2.91
N GLY A 88 9.50 20.67 2.40
CA GLY A 88 10.48 21.06 1.38
C GLY A 88 11.92 20.80 1.83
N LYS A 89 12.27 21.16 3.07
CA LYS A 89 13.60 20.88 3.65
C LYS A 89 13.89 19.39 3.82
N LEU A 90 12.91 18.62 4.30
CA LEU A 90 13.07 17.18 4.53
C LEU A 90 13.26 16.41 3.20
N LEU A 91 12.48 16.78 2.18
CA LEU A 91 12.51 16.19 0.84
C LEU A 91 13.58 16.83 -0.07
N GLN A 92 14.24 17.89 0.40
CA GLN A 92 15.25 18.65 -0.35
C GLN A 92 14.70 19.21 -1.68
N VAL A 93 13.47 19.71 -1.65
CA VAL A 93 12.78 20.35 -2.79
C VAL A 93 12.43 21.80 -2.47
N ASP A 94 12.27 22.60 -3.52
CA ASP A 94 11.86 23.99 -3.38
C ASP A 94 10.44 24.10 -2.80
N GLU A 95 10.30 24.88 -1.73
CA GLU A 95 9.03 25.03 -1.00
C GLU A 95 7.92 25.67 -1.85
N SER A 96 8.28 26.57 -2.77
CA SER A 96 7.33 27.26 -3.65
C SER A 96 6.83 26.31 -4.74
N LYS A 97 7.72 25.49 -5.31
CA LYS A 97 7.35 24.42 -6.24
C LYS A 97 6.46 23.37 -5.59
N LEU A 98 6.77 22.96 -4.35
CA LEU A 98 5.95 22.03 -3.59
C LEU A 98 4.54 22.60 -3.33
N ALA A 99 4.45 23.86 -2.86
CA ALA A 99 3.15 24.51 -2.68
C ALA A 99 2.35 24.58 -4.00
N THR A 100 3.03 24.93 -5.09
CA THR A 100 2.42 25.04 -6.42
C THR A 100 1.94 23.70 -6.95
N SER A 101 2.71 22.62 -6.77
CA SER A 101 2.30 21.28 -7.20
C SER A 101 1.10 20.73 -6.43
N LEU A 102 0.85 21.24 -5.22
CA LEU A 102 -0.29 20.85 -4.41
C LEU A 102 -1.57 21.59 -4.78
N THR A 103 -1.48 22.81 -5.35
CA THR A 103 -2.64 23.66 -5.68
C THR A 103 -2.90 23.80 -7.18
N LYS A 104 -2.03 23.27 -8.02
CA LYS A 104 -2.14 23.32 -9.48
C LYS A 104 -2.05 21.94 -10.10
N GLY A 105 -2.90 21.70 -11.10
CA GLY A 105 -2.86 20.53 -11.95
C GLY A 105 -2.18 20.82 -13.29
N SER A 106 -1.81 19.76 -14.01
CA SER A 106 -1.41 19.84 -15.41
C SER A 106 -2.46 19.14 -16.26
N LEU A 107 -2.91 19.81 -17.32
CA LEU A 107 -3.80 19.25 -18.33
C LEU A 107 -3.06 19.22 -19.67
N VAL A 108 -3.11 18.10 -20.38
CA VAL A 108 -2.56 18.01 -21.73
C VAL A 108 -3.71 18.20 -22.72
N ILE A 109 -3.69 19.31 -23.46
CA ILE A 109 -4.64 19.60 -24.53
C ILE A 109 -3.87 19.60 -25.84
N ASN A 110 -4.24 18.74 -26.79
CA ASN A 110 -3.58 18.63 -28.10
C ASN A 110 -2.05 18.46 -28.04
N GLY A 111 -1.54 17.79 -26.99
CA GLY A 111 -0.11 17.60 -26.77
C GLY A 111 0.60 18.74 -26.03
N GLU A 112 -0.10 19.84 -25.72
CA GLU A 112 0.44 20.97 -24.96
C GLU A 112 0.07 20.88 -23.47
N HIS A 113 1.06 21.12 -22.61
CA HIS A 113 0.86 21.16 -21.16
C HIS A 113 0.33 22.52 -20.71
N THR A 114 -0.90 22.54 -20.22
CA THR A 114 -1.53 23.72 -19.61
C THR A 114 -1.64 23.51 -18.10
N VAL A 115 -1.15 24.48 -17.32
CA VAL A 115 -1.30 24.46 -15.86
C VAL A 115 -2.66 25.05 -15.48
N ILE A 116 -3.43 24.32 -14.69
CA ILE A 116 -4.75 24.73 -14.21
C ILE A 116 -4.76 24.85 -12.69
N ASN A 117 -5.56 25.77 -12.15
CA ASN A 117 -5.78 25.84 -10.70
C ASN A 117 -6.65 24.68 -10.22
N GLN A 118 -6.49 24.30 -8.96
CA GLN A 118 -7.30 23.29 -8.30
C GLN A 118 -8.05 23.89 -7.11
N GLY A 119 -9.30 23.48 -6.94
CA GLY A 119 -10.04 23.71 -5.70
C GLY A 119 -9.49 22.92 -4.51
N GLN A 120 -10.06 23.18 -3.34
CA GLN A 120 -9.64 22.60 -2.07
C GLN A 120 -9.68 21.08 -2.07
N LYS A 121 -10.79 20.49 -2.54
CA LYS A 121 -10.99 19.03 -2.56
C LYS A 121 -9.96 18.33 -3.45
N ALA A 122 -9.68 18.88 -4.62
CA ALA A 122 -8.66 18.35 -5.53
C ALA A 122 -7.25 18.45 -4.91
N SER A 123 -6.93 19.57 -4.28
CA SER A 123 -5.62 19.80 -3.65
C SER A 123 -5.39 18.91 -2.42
N LEU A 124 -6.44 18.63 -1.63
CA LEU A 124 -6.39 17.64 -0.56
C LEU A 124 -6.10 16.23 -1.09
N ASN A 125 -6.76 15.84 -2.19
CA ASN A 125 -6.48 14.55 -2.85
C ASN A 125 -5.06 14.51 -3.42
N SER A 126 -4.57 15.60 -4.03
CA SER A 126 -3.20 15.71 -4.54
C SER A 126 -2.17 15.54 -3.43
N ARG A 127 -2.39 16.18 -2.27
CA ARG A 127 -1.57 16.04 -1.06
C ARG A 127 -1.53 14.59 -0.59
N ASP A 128 -2.69 13.95 -0.44
CA ASP A 128 -2.77 12.57 0.06
C ASP A 128 -2.20 11.56 -0.95
N ALA A 129 -2.38 11.80 -2.25
CA ALA A 129 -1.77 11.00 -3.31
C ALA A 129 -0.24 11.13 -3.30
N LEU A 130 0.30 12.34 -3.12
CA LEU A 130 1.73 12.56 -3.00
C LEU A 130 2.30 11.85 -1.76
N ALA A 131 1.64 11.96 -0.61
CA ALA A 131 2.04 11.28 0.62
C ALA A 131 2.06 9.75 0.44
N LYS A 132 1.00 9.18 -0.14
CA LYS A 132 0.92 7.74 -0.47
C LYS A 132 2.02 7.31 -1.44
N GLN A 133 2.28 8.11 -2.48
CA GLN A 133 3.31 7.80 -3.47
C GLN A 133 4.72 7.84 -2.87
N LEU A 134 5.03 8.83 -2.03
CA LEU A 134 6.32 8.92 -1.33
C LEU A 134 6.54 7.71 -0.42
N TYR A 135 5.55 7.35 0.38
CA TYR A 135 5.63 6.18 1.26
C TYR A 135 5.79 4.88 0.47
N LYS A 136 5.02 4.72 -0.62
CA LYS A 136 5.13 3.58 -1.53
C LYS A 136 6.52 3.46 -2.13
N CYS A 137 7.06 4.53 -2.71
CA CYS A 137 8.41 4.51 -3.30
C CYS A 137 9.48 4.20 -2.26
N LEU A 138 9.36 4.72 -1.04
CA LEU A 138 10.28 4.39 0.05
C LEU A 138 10.21 2.90 0.40
N PHE A 139 9.00 2.33 0.51
CA PHE A 139 8.81 0.93 0.82
C PHE A 139 9.35 0.01 -0.28
N GLU A 140 9.04 0.29 -1.54
CA GLU A 140 9.57 -0.45 -2.70
C GLU A 140 11.10 -0.40 -2.73
N TRP A 141 11.68 0.79 -2.51
CA TRP A 141 13.13 0.96 -2.42
C TRP A 141 13.74 0.17 -1.26
N LEU A 142 13.11 0.14 -0.08
CA LEU A 142 13.59 -0.66 1.06
C LEU A 142 13.60 -2.16 0.74
N VAL A 143 12.56 -2.67 0.07
CA VAL A 143 12.47 -4.07 -0.37
C VAL A 143 13.57 -4.40 -1.38
N GLU A 144 13.81 -3.49 -2.33
CA GLU A 144 14.90 -3.63 -3.31
C GLU A 144 16.26 -3.68 -2.60
N GLN A 145 16.53 -2.74 -1.71
CA GLN A 145 17.77 -2.72 -0.92
C GLN A 145 17.97 -4.01 -0.12
N LEU A 146 16.92 -4.50 0.55
CA LEU A 146 16.99 -5.76 1.28
C LEU A 146 17.31 -6.92 0.35
N SER A 147 16.62 -7.00 -0.80
CA SER A 147 16.82 -8.07 -1.79
C SER A 147 18.24 -8.06 -2.35
N THR A 148 18.77 -6.88 -2.70
CA THR A 148 20.14 -6.72 -3.21
C THR A 148 21.18 -7.11 -2.16
N ARG A 149 20.98 -6.76 -0.89
CA ARG A 149 21.94 -7.06 0.19
C ARG A 149 21.90 -8.53 0.64
N LEU A 150 20.75 -9.19 0.52
CA LEU A 150 20.58 -10.61 0.81
C LEU A 150 20.95 -11.53 -0.37
N HIS A 151 21.09 -10.97 -1.57
CA HIS A 151 21.48 -11.72 -2.75
C HIS A 151 22.86 -12.36 -2.54
N SER A 152 22.92 -13.68 -2.62
CA SER A 152 24.17 -14.43 -2.53
C SER A 152 24.83 -14.51 -3.91
N PRO A 153 26.10 -14.11 -4.06
CA PRO A 153 26.79 -14.23 -5.34
C PRO A 153 27.06 -15.70 -5.65
N GLY A 154 26.35 -16.25 -6.63
CA GLY A 154 26.65 -17.55 -7.23
C GLY A 154 25.83 -17.78 -8.50
N ASP A 155 26.25 -18.77 -9.30
CA ASP A 155 25.74 -18.99 -10.66
C ASP A 155 24.21 -19.24 -10.69
N GLU A 156 23.46 -18.33 -11.31
CA GLU A 156 21.99 -18.30 -11.39
C GLU A 156 21.34 -19.57 -11.96
N VAL A 157 22.14 -20.49 -12.52
CA VAL A 157 21.67 -21.62 -13.34
C VAL A 157 21.28 -22.85 -12.51
N THR A 158 21.49 -22.89 -11.19
CA THR A 158 21.25 -24.13 -10.40
C THR A 158 20.68 -23.96 -8.99
N TYR A 159 20.01 -22.85 -8.67
CA TYR A 159 19.43 -22.68 -7.33
C TYR A 159 18.05 -23.31 -7.19
N LYS A 160 17.97 -24.39 -6.42
CA LYS A 160 16.72 -24.79 -5.76
C LYS A 160 16.40 -23.75 -4.70
N HIS A 161 15.21 -23.17 -4.75
CA HIS A 161 14.75 -22.20 -3.75
C HIS A 161 13.55 -22.77 -2.99
N VAL A 162 13.39 -22.31 -1.75
CA VAL A 162 12.21 -22.57 -0.92
C VAL A 162 11.48 -21.24 -0.77
N GLY A 163 10.28 -21.15 -1.34
CA GLY A 163 9.42 -19.98 -1.18
C GLY A 163 8.62 -20.10 0.11
N VAL A 164 8.66 -19.06 0.94
CA VAL A 164 7.77 -18.91 2.10
C VAL A 164 6.76 -17.83 1.74
N LEU A 165 5.47 -18.15 1.81
CA LEU A 165 4.38 -17.23 1.54
C LEU A 165 3.77 -16.77 2.85
N ASP A 166 3.92 -15.49 3.16
CA ASP A 166 3.27 -14.83 4.29
C ASP A 166 2.36 -13.73 3.75
N ILE A 167 1.05 -13.92 3.87
CA ILE A 167 0.03 -12.99 3.38
C ILE A 167 -1.01 -12.77 4.47
N PHE A 168 -1.74 -11.66 4.36
CA PHE A 168 -2.90 -11.42 5.23
C PHE A 168 -3.91 -12.56 5.15
N GLY A 169 -4.43 -12.98 6.30
CA GLY A 169 -5.57 -13.89 6.38
C GLY A 169 -6.84 -13.23 5.85
N PHE A 170 -7.93 -14.01 5.77
CA PHE A 170 -9.23 -13.49 5.36
C PHE A 170 -9.69 -12.39 6.34
N GLU A 171 -10.11 -11.24 5.81
CA GLU A 171 -10.58 -10.10 6.59
C GLU A 171 -12.08 -9.85 6.34
N ASP A 172 -12.84 -9.66 7.41
CA ASP A 172 -14.22 -9.20 7.34
C ASP A 172 -14.48 -8.21 8.48
N PHE A 173 -14.51 -6.92 8.14
CA PHE A 173 -14.77 -5.87 9.10
C PHE A 173 -16.27 -5.65 9.28
N VAL A 174 -16.71 -5.63 10.54
CA VAL A 174 -18.12 -5.49 10.92
C VAL A 174 -18.76 -4.21 10.36
N ASP A 175 -18.01 -3.11 10.33
CA ASP A 175 -18.53 -1.81 9.92
C ASP A 175 -18.48 -1.62 8.40
N GLN A 176 -17.30 -1.76 7.80
CA GLN A 176 -17.08 -1.49 6.39
C GLN A 176 -15.87 -2.23 5.84
N ASN A 177 -16.07 -2.97 4.75
CA ASN A 177 -14.99 -3.53 3.94
C ASN A 177 -14.71 -2.60 2.75
N PHE A 178 -13.44 -2.27 2.53
CA PHE A 178 -13.00 -1.46 1.38
C PHE A 178 -12.46 -2.35 0.26
N PHE A 179 -12.03 -1.73 -0.85
CA PHE A 179 -11.46 -2.43 -1.99
C PHE A 179 -10.23 -3.27 -1.59
N GLU A 180 -9.49 -2.80 -0.59
CA GLU A 180 -8.33 -3.49 -0.01
C GLU A 180 -8.70 -4.86 0.58
N GLN A 181 -9.78 -4.95 1.37
CA GLN A 181 -10.27 -6.23 1.91
C GLN A 181 -10.68 -7.18 0.79
N LEU A 182 -11.31 -6.67 -0.28
CA LEU A 182 -11.64 -7.48 -1.45
C LEU A 182 -10.37 -8.05 -2.12
N CYS A 183 -9.32 -7.25 -2.27
CA CYS A 183 -8.04 -7.72 -2.80
C CYS A 183 -7.39 -8.78 -1.92
N ILE A 184 -7.40 -8.58 -0.59
CA ILE A 184 -6.87 -9.54 0.40
C ILE A 184 -7.64 -10.87 0.32
N ASN A 185 -8.97 -10.81 0.36
CA ASN A 185 -9.82 -11.99 0.32
C ASN A 185 -9.75 -12.71 -1.03
N TYR A 186 -9.59 -11.97 -2.14
CA TYR A 186 -9.36 -12.59 -3.44
C TYR A 186 -8.02 -13.33 -3.52
N ALA A 187 -6.96 -12.79 -2.93
CA ALA A 187 -5.67 -13.49 -2.83
C ALA A 187 -5.80 -14.78 -2.00
N ASN A 188 -6.52 -14.73 -0.88
CA ASN A 188 -6.84 -15.92 -0.07
C ASN A 188 -7.65 -16.95 -0.86
N GLU A 189 -8.66 -16.53 -1.61
CA GLU A 189 -9.46 -17.43 -2.45
C GLU A 189 -8.61 -18.10 -3.54
N ARG A 190 -7.66 -17.36 -4.13
CA ARG A 190 -6.68 -17.92 -5.08
C ARG A 190 -5.77 -18.94 -4.43
N LEU A 191 -5.27 -18.65 -3.23
CA LEU A 191 -4.43 -19.56 -2.46
C LEU A 191 -5.18 -20.84 -2.09
N GLN A 192 -6.44 -20.71 -1.65
CA GLN A 192 -7.30 -21.86 -1.36
C GLN A 192 -7.58 -22.67 -2.63
N GLY A 193 -7.81 -22.01 -3.77
CA GLY A 193 -7.99 -22.70 -5.05
C GLY A 193 -6.75 -23.48 -5.47
N ASN A 194 -5.56 -22.91 -5.26
CA ASN A 194 -4.29 -23.57 -5.51
C ASN A 194 -4.09 -24.79 -4.58
N PHE A 195 -4.42 -24.65 -3.30
CA PHE A 195 -4.39 -25.75 -2.33
C PHE A 195 -5.34 -26.89 -2.75
N ASN A 196 -6.57 -26.53 -3.15
CA ASN A 196 -7.59 -27.47 -3.59
C ASN A 196 -7.12 -28.30 -4.79
N THR A 197 -6.44 -27.68 -5.75
CA THR A 197 -5.90 -28.37 -6.93
C THR A 197 -4.65 -29.17 -6.59
N HIS A 198 -3.63 -28.56 -5.99
CA HIS A 198 -2.32 -29.22 -5.86
C HIS A 198 -2.24 -30.21 -4.70
N ILE A 199 -2.87 -29.94 -3.57
CA ILE A 199 -2.77 -30.88 -2.43
C ILE A 199 -3.74 -32.06 -2.61
N PHE A 200 -4.88 -31.87 -3.25
CA PHE A 200 -5.84 -32.97 -3.41
C PHE A 200 -5.76 -33.64 -4.78
N GLU A 201 -5.78 -32.90 -5.89
CA GLU A 201 -5.80 -33.54 -7.20
C GLU A 201 -4.47 -34.22 -7.53
N ASP A 202 -3.32 -33.60 -7.18
CA ASP A 202 -2.02 -34.21 -7.47
C ASP A 202 -1.67 -35.34 -6.49
N GLU A 203 -2.09 -35.26 -5.22
CA GLU A 203 -1.92 -36.34 -4.24
C GLU A 203 -2.78 -37.57 -4.61
N LEU A 204 -4.04 -37.35 -5.05
CA LEU A 204 -4.90 -38.43 -5.55
C LEU A 204 -4.31 -39.06 -6.82
N ARG A 205 -3.77 -38.25 -7.76
CA ARG A 205 -3.05 -38.76 -8.94
C ARG A 205 -1.80 -39.56 -8.56
N LEU A 206 -1.09 -39.15 -7.52
CA LEU A 206 0.06 -39.89 -7.00
C LEU A 206 -0.37 -41.24 -6.44
N TYR A 207 -1.44 -41.29 -5.64
CA TYR A 207 -1.99 -42.55 -5.14
C TYR A 207 -2.48 -43.49 -6.25
N GLU A 208 -3.11 -42.95 -7.30
CA GLU A 208 -3.47 -43.73 -8.50
C GLU A 208 -2.22 -44.29 -9.20
N LYS A 209 -1.17 -43.48 -9.35
CA LYS A 209 0.10 -43.87 -9.98
C LYS A 209 0.84 -44.94 -9.18
N GLU A 210 0.79 -44.88 -7.86
CA GLU A 210 1.36 -45.88 -6.95
C GLU A 210 0.48 -47.15 -6.83
N GLY A 211 -0.65 -47.21 -7.55
CA GLY A 211 -1.48 -48.42 -7.66
C GLY A 211 -2.46 -48.63 -6.52
N MET A 212 -2.88 -47.57 -5.83
CA MET A 212 -3.85 -47.67 -4.73
C MET A 212 -5.21 -48.20 -5.24
N PRO A 213 -5.80 -49.22 -4.60
CA PRO A 213 -7.10 -49.76 -5.00
C PRO A 213 -8.22 -48.72 -4.97
N GLU A 214 -9.08 -48.73 -5.99
CA GLU A 214 -10.22 -47.82 -6.17
C GLU A 214 -11.14 -47.67 -4.92
N PRO A 215 -11.44 -48.73 -4.14
CA PRO A 215 -12.25 -48.59 -2.93
C PRO A 215 -11.59 -47.73 -1.84
N LEU A 216 -10.26 -47.75 -1.76
CA LEU A 216 -9.49 -46.94 -0.81
C LEU A 216 -9.33 -45.50 -1.30
N LEU A 217 -9.17 -45.30 -2.62
CA LEU A 217 -9.18 -43.95 -3.22
C LEU A 217 -10.50 -43.21 -2.95
N LYS A 218 -11.64 -43.90 -3.02
CA LYS A 218 -12.96 -43.30 -2.71
C LYS A 218 -13.14 -42.96 -1.23
N GLN A 219 -12.44 -43.63 -0.31
CA GLN A 219 -12.46 -43.32 1.12
C GLN A 219 -11.57 -42.12 1.46
N VAL A 220 -10.46 -41.94 0.73
CA VAL A 220 -9.52 -40.82 0.90
C VAL A 220 -9.93 -39.59 0.08
N SER A 221 -10.82 -39.75 -0.91
CA SER A 221 -11.41 -38.66 -1.68
C SER A 221 -12.31 -37.78 -0.79
N VAL A 222 -11.68 -36.85 -0.08
CA VAL A 222 -12.36 -35.79 0.66
C VAL A 222 -13.00 -34.83 -0.34
N ARG A 223 -14.31 -34.60 -0.21
CA ARG A 223 -14.97 -33.50 -0.95
C ARG A 223 -14.45 -32.17 -0.42
N CYS A 224 -13.50 -31.59 -1.13
CA CYS A 224 -13.03 -30.25 -0.85
C CYS A 224 -14.08 -29.21 -1.29
N PRO A 225 -14.29 -28.12 -0.52
CA PRO A 225 -15.11 -27.01 -0.98
C PRO A 225 -14.57 -26.44 -2.31
N ASP A 226 -15.38 -26.47 -3.36
CA ASP A 226 -15.01 -25.92 -4.67
C ASP A 226 -15.27 -24.41 -4.71
N ASN A 227 -14.18 -23.64 -4.84
CA ASN A 227 -14.21 -22.19 -4.96
C ASN A 227 -14.04 -21.67 -6.40
N LYS A 228 -14.03 -22.54 -7.41
CA LYS A 228 -13.87 -22.17 -8.83
C LYS A 228 -14.92 -21.14 -9.28
N LEU A 229 -16.15 -21.22 -8.77
CA LEU A 229 -17.19 -20.25 -9.10
C LEU A 229 -16.88 -18.85 -8.55
N THR A 230 -16.49 -18.77 -7.28
CA THR A 230 -16.08 -17.51 -6.63
C THR A 230 -14.91 -16.87 -7.37
N LEU A 231 -13.88 -17.65 -7.70
CA LEU A 231 -12.73 -17.17 -8.47
C LEU A 231 -13.10 -16.66 -9.86
N LYS A 232 -14.03 -17.33 -10.56
CA LYS A 232 -14.53 -16.86 -11.86
C LYS A 232 -15.29 -15.54 -11.73
N LEU A 233 -16.09 -15.37 -10.69
CA LEU A 233 -16.82 -14.13 -10.44
C LEU A 233 -15.86 -12.98 -10.15
N LEU A 234 -14.92 -13.17 -9.22
CA LEU A 234 -13.94 -12.15 -8.82
C LEU A 234 -13.00 -11.77 -9.97
N LYS A 235 -12.58 -12.74 -10.79
CA LYS A 235 -11.78 -12.45 -11.99
C LYS A 235 -12.54 -11.54 -12.96
N LYS A 236 -13.81 -11.85 -13.26
CA LYS A 236 -14.64 -11.01 -14.13
C LYS A 236 -14.80 -9.60 -13.58
N MET A 237 -14.94 -9.45 -12.26
CA MET A 237 -14.98 -8.14 -11.62
C MET A 237 -13.66 -7.37 -11.81
N GLY A 238 -12.52 -8.04 -11.64
CA GLY A 238 -11.21 -7.45 -11.94
C GLY A 238 -11.07 -7.01 -13.40
N ASP A 239 -11.55 -7.82 -14.34
CA ASP A 239 -11.54 -7.48 -15.77
C ASP A 239 -12.41 -6.24 -16.05
N ILE A 240 -13.61 -6.13 -15.44
CA ILE A 240 -14.48 -4.95 -15.55
C ILE A 240 -13.80 -3.70 -14.97
N LEU A 241 -13.13 -3.81 -13.82
CA LEU A 241 -12.41 -2.69 -13.21
C LEU A 241 -11.24 -2.23 -14.08
N ASN A 242 -10.49 -3.16 -14.66
CA ASN A 242 -9.42 -2.85 -15.59
C ASN A 242 -9.94 -2.17 -16.86
N GLU A 243 -11.05 -2.65 -17.41
CA GLU A 243 -11.71 -2.01 -18.55
C GLU A 243 -12.21 -0.60 -18.21
N ALA A 244 -12.78 -0.41 -17.01
CA ALA A 244 -13.23 0.90 -16.53
C ALA A 244 -12.06 1.88 -16.29
N SER A 245 -10.91 1.37 -15.85
CA SER A 245 -9.70 2.18 -15.64
C SER A 245 -9.00 2.56 -16.96
N ASN A 246 -9.04 1.68 -17.96
CA ASN A 246 -8.38 1.90 -19.26
C ASN A 246 -9.21 2.79 -20.20
N ARG A 247 -10.52 2.94 -19.96
CA ARG A 247 -11.34 3.95 -20.63
C ARG A 247 -11.19 5.29 -19.87
N ASN A 248 -10.30 6.14 -20.38
CA ASN A 248 -9.94 7.47 -19.86
C ASN A 248 -11.17 8.35 -19.45
N PRO A 249 -10.97 9.32 -18.54
CA PRO A 249 -11.78 9.57 -17.36
C PRO A 249 -12.96 10.50 -17.69
N MET A 250 -14.19 9.99 -17.70
CA MET A 250 -15.32 10.92 -17.69
C MET A 250 -15.34 11.66 -16.33
N PRO A 251 -15.31 13.01 -16.31
CA PRO A 251 -15.29 13.80 -15.07
C PRO A 251 -16.47 13.50 -14.13
N LYS A 252 -17.53 12.89 -14.63
CA LYS A 252 -18.83 12.71 -13.95
C LYS A 252 -19.05 11.35 -13.29
N LEU A 253 -18.11 10.40 -13.38
CA LEU A 253 -18.29 9.06 -12.79
C LEU A 253 -17.73 8.91 -11.36
N ARG A 254 -17.11 9.96 -10.80
CA ARG A 254 -16.55 9.93 -9.43
C ARG A 254 -17.60 9.86 -8.31
N GLU A 255 -18.88 10.06 -8.60
CA GLU A 255 -19.94 10.14 -7.57
C GLU A 255 -20.74 8.85 -7.34
N LYS A 256 -20.47 7.75 -8.04
CA LYS A 256 -21.26 6.51 -7.91
C LYS A 256 -20.55 5.31 -7.27
N PHE A 257 -19.32 5.48 -6.80
CA PHE A 257 -18.55 4.42 -6.14
C PHE A 257 -17.95 4.85 -4.79
N VAL A 258 -18.60 5.81 -4.12
CA VAL A 258 -18.36 6.12 -2.70
C VAL A 258 -19.65 5.86 -1.94
#